data_AF-W1XFW4-F1
#
_entry.id   AF-W1XFW4-F1
#
_cell.length_a   1.000
_cell.length_b   1.000
_cell.length_c   1.000
_cell.angle_alpha   90.00
_cell.angle_beta   90.00
_cell.angle_gamma   90.00
#
_symmetry.space_group_name_H-M   'P 1'
#
loop_
_entity.id
_entity.type
_entity.pdbx_description
1 polymer ?
#
loop_
_entity_poly.entity_id
_entity_poly.type
_entity_poly.pdbx_seq_one_letter_code
_entity_poly.pdbx_strand_id
1 'polypeptide(L)' 'VAKEDLTTENVEAVKAGFANLKRHVGNIRKFGIPVVVTINEFVTDTQAEIAVLKELCAEIDVPVELASVWADGADGGL' A
#
# COMPACT_ATOMS: atom_id res chain seq x y z
N VAL A 1 7.20 -5.55 -13.59
CA VAL A 1 7.66 -6.77 -12.88
C VAL A 1 6.81 -7.91 -13.38
N ALA A 2 7.41 -9.04 -13.76
CA ALA A 2 6.64 -10.22 -14.16
C ALA A 2 5.99 -10.84 -12.92
N LYS A 3 4.94 -11.65 -13.10
CA LYS A 3 4.19 -12.21 -11.96
C LYS A 3 5.08 -13.14 -11.12
N GLU A 4 6.01 -13.81 -11.78
CA GLU A 4 6.90 -14.81 -11.21
C GLU A 4 7.97 -14.18 -10.30
N ASP A 5 8.24 -12.88 -10.47
CA ASP A 5 9.30 -12.17 -9.75
C ASP A 5 8.77 -11.42 -8.51
N LEU A 6 7.48 -11.52 -8.20
CA LEU A 6 6.82 -10.76 -7.12
C LEU A 6 7.24 -11.19 -5.71
N THR A 7 7.93 -12.32 -5.56
CA THR A 7 8.39 -12.81 -4.24
C THR A 7 9.74 -12.25 -3.81
N THR A 8 10.40 -11.47 -4.68
CA THR A 8 11.70 -10.86 -4.39
C THR A 8 11.50 -9.38 -4.13
N GLU A 9 12.14 -8.87 -3.06
CA GLU A 9 12.11 -7.45 -2.71
C GLU A 9 12.47 -6.56 -3.91
N ASN A 10 11.62 -5.58 -4.19
CA ASN A 10 11.85 -4.59 -5.25
C ASN A 10 11.21 -3.23 -4.94
N VAL A 11 11.87 -2.46 -4.08
CA VAL A 11 11.46 -1.11 -3.68
C VAL A 11 11.25 -0.17 -4.87
N GLU A 12 12.07 -0.26 -5.92
CA GLU A 12 11.95 0.61 -7.09
C GLU A 12 10.70 0.27 -7.92
N ALA A 13 10.33 -1.00 -8.00
CA ALA A 13 9.07 -1.40 -8.62
C ALA A 13 7.86 -0.89 -7.83
N VAL A 14 7.93 -0.88 -6.49
CA VAL A 14 6.87 -0.30 -5.63
C VAL A 14 6.72 1.20 -5.91
N LYS A 15 7.83 1.95 -5.93
CA LYS A 15 7.82 3.38 -6.27
C LYS A 15 7.24 3.65 -7.65
N ALA A 16 7.64 2.86 -8.66
CA ALA A 16 7.12 2.99 -10.01
C ALA A 16 5.62 2.66 -10.09
N GLY A 17 5.18 1.62 -9.37
CA GLY A 17 3.79 1.18 -9.30
C GLY A 17 2.87 2.15 -8.54
N PHE A 18 3.41 2.92 -7.60
CA PHE A 18 2.66 3.88 -6.78
C PHE A 18 1.87 4.91 -7.60
N ALA A 19 2.29 5.22 -8.82
CA ALA A 19 1.55 6.07 -9.73
C ALA A 19 0.09 5.61 -9.95
N ASN A 20 -0.15 4.29 -9.90
CA ASN A 20 -1.51 3.73 -9.98
C ASN A 20 -2.33 4.08 -8.74
N LEU A 21 -1.81 3.81 -7.53
CA LEU A 21 -2.48 4.11 -6.26
C LEU A 21 -2.78 5.60 -6.14
N LYS A 22 -1.79 6.46 -6.43
CA LYS A 22 -1.93 7.93 -6.42
C LYS A 22 -3.07 8.40 -7.32
N ARG A 23 -3.23 7.80 -8.51
CA ARG A 23 -4.35 8.12 -9.42
C ARG A 23 -5.69 7.74 -8.81
N HIS A 24 -5.81 6.58 -8.18
CA HIS A 24 -7.05 6.14 -7.55
C HIS A 24 -7.44 7.01 -6.35
N VAL A 25 -6.49 7.35 -5.47
CA VAL A 25 -6.73 8.29 -4.37
C VAL A 25 -7.22 9.64 -4.90
N GLY A 26 -6.56 10.18 -5.93
CA GLY A 26 -6.98 11.42 -6.57
C GLY A 26 -8.37 11.35 -7.21
N ASN A 27 -8.74 10.21 -7.79
CA ASN A 27 -10.08 10.01 -8.36
C ASN A 27 -11.15 9.99 -7.26
N ILE A 28 -10.94 9.27 -6.16
CA ILE A 28 -11.93 9.18 -5.07
C ILE A 28 -12.10 10.55 -4.40
N ARG A 29 -11.00 11.29 -4.18
CA ARG A 29 -11.04 12.64 -3.62
C ARG A 29 -11.87 13.63 -4.46
N LYS A 30 -11.94 13.47 -5.79
CA LYS A 30 -12.79 14.31 -6.66
C LYS A 30 -14.29 14.15 -6.37
N PHE A 31 -14.70 13.03 -5.79
CA PHE A 31 -16.08 12.82 -5.34
C PHE A 31 -16.35 13.43 -3.96
N GLY A 32 -15.37 14.07 -3.31
CA GLY A 32 -15.52 14.69 -2.00
C GLY A 32 -15.56 13.69 -0.82
N ILE A 33 -15.08 12.46 -1.04
CA ILE A 33 -15.11 11.38 -0.03
C ILE A 33 -13.73 11.27 0.65
N PRO A 34 -13.67 11.17 1.99
CA PRO A 34 -12.44 10.85 2.71
C PRO A 34 -11.84 9.51 2.26
N VAL A 35 -10.52 9.41 2.16
CA VAL A 35 -9.82 8.21 1.67
C VAL A 35 -8.78 7.77 2.69
N VAL A 36 -8.76 6.48 2.98
CA VAL A 36 -7.69 5.76 3.68
C VAL A 36 -7.21 4.63 2.78
N VAL A 37 -5.91 4.34 2.79
CA VAL A 37 -5.32 3.21 2.09
C VAL A 37 -5.04 2.10 3.10
N THR A 38 -5.30 0.85 2.70
CA THR A 38 -4.94 -0.32 3.50
C THR A 38 -3.96 -1.16 2.70
N ILE A 39 -2.84 -1.52 3.32
CA ILE A 39 -1.84 -2.44 2.78
C ILE A 39 -2.18 -3.82 3.34
N ASN A 40 -2.65 -4.74 2.51
CA ASN A 40 -2.87 -6.11 2.95
C ASN A 40 -1.51 -6.80 3.04
N GLU A 41 -1.12 -7.26 4.23
CA GLU A 41 0.19 -7.89 4.45
C GLU A 41 0.28 -9.27 3.79
N PHE A 42 1.35 -9.51 3.05
CA PHE A 42 1.76 -10.83 2.57
C PHE A 42 3.06 -11.30 3.22
N VAL A 43 3.24 -12.61 3.34
CA VAL A 43 4.43 -13.24 3.94
C VAL A 43 5.76 -12.90 3.25
N THR A 44 5.70 -12.48 1.99
CA THR A 44 6.87 -12.08 1.19
C THR A 44 7.15 -10.58 1.25
N ASP A 45 6.23 -9.79 1.79
CA ASP A 45 6.40 -8.33 1.82
C ASP A 45 7.54 -7.98 2.77
N THR A 46 8.40 -7.09 2.32
CA THR A 46 9.53 -6.63 3.13
C THR A 46 9.19 -5.35 3.87
N GLN A 47 9.84 -5.15 5.02
CA GLN A 47 9.70 -3.90 5.77
C GLN A 47 10.15 -2.68 4.96
N ALA A 48 11.11 -2.85 4.03
CA ALA A 48 11.56 -1.77 3.15
C ALA A 48 10.47 -1.34 2.14
N GLU A 49 9.76 -2.31 1.54
CA GLU A 49 8.66 -2.03 0.62
C GLU A 49 7.48 -1.37 1.34
N ILE A 50 7.12 -1.88 2.52
CA ILE A 50 6.04 -1.32 3.35
C ILE A 50 6.39 0.11 3.77
N ALA A 51 7.62 0.35 4.24
CA ALA A 51 8.07 1.68 4.66
C ALA A 51 8.00 2.70 3.51
N VAL A 52 8.51 2.34 2.34
CA VAL A 52 8.48 3.23 1.16
C VAL A 52 7.05 3.49 0.70
N LEU A 53 6.16 2.49 0.73
CA LEU A 53 4.75 2.72 0.40
C LEU A 53 4.07 3.66 1.40
N LYS A 54 4.39 3.54 2.71
CA LYS A 54 3.91 4.46 3.75
C LYS A 54 4.41 5.89 3.52
N GLU A 55 5.68 6.07 3.21
CA GLU A 55 6.27 7.38 2.88
C GLU A 55 5.58 8.04 1.68
N LEU A 56 5.40 7.29 0.58
CA LEU A 56 4.73 7.79 -0.63
C LEU A 56 3.27 8.20 -0.38
N CYS A 57 2.55 7.47 0.49
CA CYS A 57 1.20 7.84 0.90
C CYS A 57 1.19 9.13 1.74
N ALA A 58 2.16 9.29 2.65
CA ALA A 58 2.32 10.52 3.44
C ALA A 58 2.59 11.75 2.56
N GLU A 59 3.37 11.61 1.49
CA GLU A 59 3.63 12.70 0.52
C GLU A 59 2.36 13.24 -0.15
N ILE A 60 1.31 12.41 -0.28
CA ILE A 60 0.03 12.82 -0.85
C ILE A 60 -1.06 13.03 0.22
N ASP A 61 -0.65 13.09 1.49
CA ASP A 61 -1.51 13.31 2.65
C ASP A 61 -2.68 12.31 2.73
N VAL A 62 -2.43 11.03 2.40
CA VAL A 62 -3.41 9.95 2.55
C VAL A 62 -3.02 9.06 3.72
N PRO A 63 -3.90 8.86 4.73
CA PRO A 63 -3.65 7.89 5.78
C PRO A 63 -3.49 6.49 5.19
N VAL A 64 -2.54 5.72 5.71
CA VAL A 64 -2.27 4.37 5.27
C VAL A 64 -1.89 3.47 6.43
N GLU A 65 -2.50 2.29 6.49
CA GLU A 65 -2.14 1.29 7.50
C GLU A 65 -2.00 -0.11 6.95
N LEU A 66 -1.18 -0.90 7.63
CA LEU A 66 -1.00 -2.32 7.37
C LEU A 66 -2.19 -3.07 7.97
N ALA A 67 -2.75 -4.02 7.22
CA ALA A 67 -3.79 -4.91 7.68
C ALA A 67 -3.32 -6.35 7.57
N SER A 68 -3.31 -7.02 8.72
CA SER A 68 -2.94 -8.42 8.89
C SER A 68 -4.18 -9.26 9.22
N VAL A 69 -5.38 -8.79 8.83
CA VAL A 69 -6.67 -9.45 9.12
C VAL A 69 -6.76 -10.90 8.67
N TRP A 70 -5.96 -11.29 7.68
CA TRP A 70 -5.88 -12.67 7.23
C TRP A 70 -5.17 -13.57 8.25
N ALA A 71 -4.12 -13.06 8.92
CA ALA A 71 -3.36 -13.78 9.93
C ALA A 71 -4.00 -13.67 11.33
N ASP A 72 -4.43 -12.47 11.72
CA ASP A 72 -4.83 -12.14 13.09
C ASP A 72 -6.34 -11.88 13.26
N GLY A 73 -7.13 -12.10 12.21
CA GLY A 73 -8.58 -11.90 12.25
C GLY A 73 -8.97 -10.45 12.50
N ALA A 74 -9.89 -10.19 13.44
CA ALA A 74 -10.35 -8.82 13.71
C ALA A 74 -9.24 -7.91 14.25
N ASP A 75 -8.31 -8.46 15.04
CA ASP A 75 -7.24 -7.69 15.67
C ASP A 75 -6.24 -7.16 14.64
N GLY A 76 -6.06 -7.87 13.52
CA GLY A 76 -5.19 -7.44 12.42
C GLY A 76 -5.76 -6.28 11.57
N GLY A 77 -6.91 -5.73 11.93
CA GLY A 77 -7.53 -4.59 11.25
C GLY A 77 -7.85 -3.41 12.18
N LEU A 78 -7.35 -3.43 13.42
CA LEU A 78 -7.53 -2.39 14.43
C LEU A 78 -6.40 -1.35 14.41
#